data_AF-A0A091H3S8-F1
#
_entry.id   AF-A0A091H3S8-F1
#
_cell.length_a   1.000
_cell.length_b   1.000
_cell.length_c   1.000
_cell.angle_alpha   90.00
_cell.angle_beta   90.00
_cell.angle_gamma   90.00
#
_symmetry.space_group_name_H-M   'P 1'
#
loop_
_entity.id
_entity.type
_entity.pdbx_description
1 polymer ?
#
loop_
_entity_poly.entity_id
_entity_poly.type
_entity_poly.pdbx_seq_one_letter_code
_entity_poly.pdbx_strand_id
1 'polypeptide(L)'
;IRDLVPESQAYMDLLAFERKLDQTIMRKRLDIQEALKRPIKQKRKLRIFISNTFNPAKSDAEDGEGTVASWELRVEGRLLEYSALSKYDATKQKRKFSSFFKSLVIELDKDLYGPDNHLVEWHRTATTQETDGFQVKRPGDVNVRCTVLLMLDYQPPQFKLDPRLARLLGIHTQTRIFESQRLKFSEIPQRLHALLMPPEPIIINHVISVDPNDQKKTACYDIDVEVDDTLKTQMNSFLLSTA
;
A
#
# COMPACT_ATOMS: atom_id res chain seq x y z
N ILE A 1 43.85 -35.50 35.32
CA ILE A 1 42.37 -35.52 35.43
C ILE A 1 41.72 -36.01 34.14
N ARG A 2 42.13 -35.52 32.96
CA ARG A 2 41.66 -36.03 31.64
C ARG A 2 41.82 -37.54 31.45
N ASP A 3 42.94 -38.11 31.84
CA ASP A 3 43.18 -39.57 31.72
C ASP A 3 42.57 -40.38 32.88
N LEU A 4 41.96 -39.71 33.87
CA LEU A 4 41.39 -40.33 35.07
C LEU A 4 39.86 -40.44 35.02
N VAL A 5 39.19 -39.70 34.13
CA VAL A 5 37.72 -39.67 34.02
C VAL A 5 37.34 -39.75 32.53
N PRO A 6 36.85 -40.90 32.05
CA PRO A 6 36.56 -41.13 30.62
C PRO A 6 35.49 -40.18 30.05
N GLU A 7 34.59 -39.66 30.88
CA GLU A 7 33.56 -38.69 30.51
C GLU A 7 34.14 -37.30 30.18
N SER A 8 35.40 -37.03 30.54
CA SER A 8 36.05 -35.75 30.28
C SER A 8 36.26 -35.47 28.79
N GLN A 9 36.40 -36.49 27.95
CA GLN A 9 36.47 -36.33 26.50
C GLN A 9 35.13 -35.88 25.92
N ALA A 10 34.03 -36.49 26.35
CA ALA A 10 32.68 -36.09 25.94
C ALA A 10 32.37 -34.65 26.33
N TYR A 11 32.81 -34.21 27.52
CA TYR A 11 32.69 -32.81 27.94
C TYR A 11 33.49 -31.86 27.03
N MET A 12 34.72 -32.20 26.66
CA MET A 12 35.53 -31.39 25.75
C MET A 12 34.90 -31.29 24.35
N ASP A 13 34.31 -32.39 23.86
CA ASP A 13 33.61 -32.42 22.57
C ASP A 13 32.35 -31.55 22.60
N LEU A 14 31.60 -31.57 23.72
CA LEU A 14 30.47 -30.66 23.94
C LEU A 14 30.91 -29.19 23.92
N LEU A 15 32.03 -28.87 24.56
CA LEU A 15 32.56 -27.49 24.60
C LEU A 15 33.05 -27.02 23.22
N ALA A 16 33.61 -27.94 22.42
CA ALA A 16 33.97 -27.65 21.03
C ALA A 16 32.72 -27.49 20.13
N PHE A 17 31.68 -28.26 20.37
CA PHE A 17 30.40 -28.15 19.68
C PHE A 17 29.70 -26.82 20.01
N GLU A 18 29.64 -26.46 21.30
CA GLU A 18 29.10 -25.18 21.79
C GLU A 18 29.77 -23.99 21.09
N ARG A 19 31.11 -23.95 21.06
CA ARG A 19 31.84 -22.88 20.35
C ARG A 19 31.47 -22.78 18.86
N LYS A 20 31.27 -23.91 18.17
CA LYS A 20 30.84 -23.92 16.76
C LYS A 20 29.40 -23.45 16.60
N LEU A 21 28.53 -23.84 17.53
CA LEU A 21 27.13 -23.43 17.56
C LEU A 21 27.03 -21.92 17.75
N ASP A 22 27.73 -21.36 18.74
CA ASP A 22 27.76 -19.92 19.03
C ASP A 22 28.29 -19.10 17.85
N GLN A 23 29.37 -19.57 17.21
CA GLN A 23 29.91 -18.92 16.00
C GLN A 23 28.88 -18.91 14.86
N THR A 24 28.12 -19.99 14.70
CA THR A 24 27.09 -20.10 13.67
C THR A 24 25.90 -19.20 13.98
N ILE A 25 25.45 -19.17 15.23
CA ILE A 25 24.37 -18.28 15.71
C ILE A 25 24.76 -16.82 15.48
N MET A 26 25.97 -16.42 15.89
CA MET A 26 26.44 -15.04 15.73
C MET A 26 26.55 -14.63 14.26
N ARG A 27 27.06 -15.52 13.39
CA ARG A 27 27.10 -15.28 11.94
C ARG A 27 25.70 -15.09 11.37
N LYS A 28 24.75 -15.97 11.72
CA LYS A 28 23.36 -15.86 11.26
C LYS A 28 22.66 -14.62 11.80
N ARG A 29 22.96 -14.21 13.04
CA ARG A 29 22.48 -12.95 13.62
C ARG A 29 22.93 -11.76 12.77
N LEU A 30 24.21 -11.70 12.39
CA LEU A 30 24.74 -10.65 11.52
C LEU A 30 24.13 -10.68 10.11
N ASP A 31 24.00 -11.86 9.49
CA ASP A 31 23.35 -12.02 8.19
C ASP A 31 21.90 -11.50 8.21
N ILE A 32 21.15 -11.81 9.27
CA ILE A 32 19.76 -11.35 9.47
C ILE A 32 19.71 -9.84 9.68
N GLN A 33 20.60 -9.28 10.50
CA GLN A 33 20.70 -7.83 10.70
C GLN A 33 21.00 -7.10 9.39
N GLU A 34 21.90 -7.62 8.56
CA GLU A 34 22.22 -7.03 7.25
C GLU A 34 21.04 -7.13 6.29
N ALA A 35 20.39 -8.29 6.22
CA ALA A 35 19.22 -8.50 5.38
C ALA A 35 18.05 -7.57 5.77
N LEU A 36 17.83 -7.34 7.07
CA LEU A 36 16.79 -6.44 7.57
C LEU A 36 17.02 -4.96 7.21
N LYS A 37 18.24 -4.56 6.83
CA LYS A 37 18.51 -3.21 6.30
C LYS A 37 17.85 -2.97 4.95
N ARG A 38 17.55 -4.03 4.19
CA ARG A 38 16.85 -3.95 2.91
C ARG A 38 15.35 -4.18 3.13
N PRO A 39 14.46 -3.26 2.70
CA PRO A 39 13.02 -3.50 2.81
C PRO A 39 12.63 -4.74 2.01
N ILE A 40 12.10 -5.77 2.69
CA ILE A 40 11.57 -6.97 2.05
C ILE A 40 10.08 -6.73 1.81
N LYS A 41 9.71 -6.47 0.54
CA LYS A 41 8.35 -6.22 0.11
C LYS A 41 7.83 -7.39 -0.72
N GLN A 42 6.57 -7.75 -0.50
CA GLN A 42 5.82 -8.72 -1.28
C GLN A 42 4.70 -8.03 -2.06
N LYS A 43 4.50 -8.43 -3.32
CA LYS A 43 3.37 -7.94 -4.14
C LYS A 43 2.11 -8.70 -3.76
N ARG A 44 1.03 -7.97 -3.50
CA ARG A 44 -0.29 -8.52 -3.18
C ARG A 44 -1.38 -7.79 -3.93
N LYS A 45 -2.53 -8.44 -4.13
CA LYS A 45 -3.70 -7.83 -4.76
C LYS A 45 -4.51 -7.05 -3.73
N LEU A 46 -4.73 -5.76 -3.97
CA LEU A 46 -5.72 -4.93 -3.28
C LEU A 46 -6.94 -4.82 -4.18
N ARG A 47 -8.11 -5.24 -3.67
CA ARG A 47 -9.39 -5.10 -4.36
C ARG A 47 -10.05 -3.81 -3.93
N ILE A 48 -10.40 -2.98 -4.90
CA ILE A 48 -11.09 -1.71 -4.73
C ILE A 48 -12.54 -1.91 -5.15
N PHE A 49 -13.46 -1.44 -4.30
CA PHE A 49 -14.89 -1.46 -4.52
C PHE A 49 -15.38 -0.04 -4.73
N ILE A 50 -16.06 0.20 -5.84
CA ILE A 50 -16.74 1.47 -6.11
C ILE A 50 -18.23 1.16 -6.22
N SER A 51 -19.01 1.74 -5.33
CA SER A 51 -20.46 1.61 -5.32
C SER A 51 -21.11 2.97 -5.10
N ASN A 52 -22.34 3.10 -5.58
CA ASN A 52 -23.12 4.30 -5.36
C ASN A 52 -24.55 3.96 -4.94
N THR A 53 -25.11 4.80 -4.08
CA THR A 53 -26.50 4.73 -3.61
C THR A 53 -27.21 6.03 -3.97
N PHE A 54 -28.45 5.93 -4.46
CA PHE A 54 -29.28 7.10 -4.75
C PHE A 54 -30.45 7.20 -3.77
N ASN A 55 -30.63 8.38 -3.20
CA ASN A 55 -31.69 8.73 -2.26
C ASN A 55 -32.63 9.73 -2.94
N PRO A 56 -33.83 9.31 -3.38
CA PRO A 56 -34.79 10.20 -4.03
C PRO A 56 -35.33 11.27 -3.06
N ALA A 57 -35.80 12.37 -3.62
CA ALA A 57 -36.48 13.42 -2.86
C ALA A 57 -37.77 12.88 -2.23
N LYS A 58 -38.10 13.32 -1.02
CA LYS A 58 -39.37 13.02 -0.34
C LYS A 58 -40.11 14.33 -0.07
N SER A 59 -41.35 14.42 -0.52
CA SER A 59 -42.23 15.57 -0.30
C SER A 59 -42.95 15.56 1.04
N ASP A 60 -43.06 14.38 1.68
CA ASP A 60 -44.01 14.15 2.77
C ASP A 60 -43.29 13.98 4.13
N ALA A 61 -42.58 15.01 4.58
CA ALA A 61 -42.16 15.09 5.98
C ALA A 61 -43.28 15.78 6.78
N GLU A 62 -43.81 15.13 7.83
CA GLU A 62 -44.83 15.70 8.73
C GLU A 62 -44.36 17.01 9.40
N ASP A 63 -43.06 17.29 9.39
CA ASP A 63 -42.41 18.51 9.91
C ASP A 63 -42.18 19.62 8.86
N GLY A 64 -42.63 19.46 7.62
CA GLY A 64 -42.61 20.54 6.60
C GLY A 64 -41.28 20.80 5.89
N GLU A 65 -40.20 20.07 6.20
CA GLU A 65 -38.94 20.09 5.44
C GLU A 65 -38.84 18.87 4.50
N GLY A 66 -39.14 19.07 3.22
CA GLY A 66 -38.90 18.06 2.18
C GLY A 66 -37.40 17.78 2.00
N THR A 67 -37.04 16.53 1.67
CA THR A 67 -35.62 16.17 1.44
C THR A 67 -35.26 16.30 -0.03
N VAL A 68 -34.12 16.93 -0.33
CA VAL A 68 -33.57 17.02 -1.69
C VAL A 68 -32.98 15.67 -2.12
N ALA A 69 -33.15 15.32 -3.40
CA ALA A 69 -32.54 14.13 -3.99
C ALA A 69 -31.00 14.19 -3.86
N SER A 70 -30.38 13.07 -3.50
CA SER A 70 -28.94 13.00 -3.30
C SER A 70 -28.40 11.64 -3.66
N TRP A 71 -27.13 11.60 -4.06
CA TRP A 71 -26.39 10.37 -4.24
C TRP A 71 -25.23 10.30 -3.24
N GLU A 72 -24.78 9.08 -3.02
CA GLU A 72 -23.65 8.74 -2.18
C GLU A 72 -22.73 7.80 -2.94
N LEU A 73 -21.46 8.18 -3.11
CA LEU A 73 -20.41 7.36 -3.70
C LEU A 73 -19.52 6.81 -2.58
N ARG A 74 -19.23 5.52 -2.62
CA ARG A 74 -18.27 4.84 -1.72
C ARG A 74 -17.13 4.26 -2.52
N VAL A 75 -15.92 4.59 -2.10
CA VAL A 75 -14.66 4.01 -2.59
C VAL A 75 -14.00 3.29 -1.43
N GLU A 76 -14.07 1.96 -1.44
CA GLU A 76 -13.55 1.10 -0.38
C GLU A 76 -12.47 0.17 -0.93
N GLY A 77 -11.70 -0.47 -0.07
CA GLY A 77 -10.85 -1.55 -0.54
C GLY A 77 -10.39 -2.52 0.53
N ARG A 78 -9.96 -3.69 0.05
CA ARG A 78 -9.57 -4.82 0.89
C ARG A 78 -8.42 -5.58 0.25
N LEU A 79 -7.39 -5.86 1.04
CA LEU A 79 -6.28 -6.71 0.61
C LEU A 79 -6.79 -8.15 0.44
N LEU A 80 -6.57 -8.75 -0.72
CA LEU A 80 -6.94 -10.13 -1.00
C LEU A 80 -5.93 -11.08 -0.34
N GLU A 81 -6.46 -12.04 0.43
CA GLU A 81 -5.68 -13.12 1.04
C GLU A 81 -5.59 -14.31 0.10
N TYR A 82 -4.36 -14.71 -0.24
CA TYR A 82 -4.09 -15.86 -1.12
C TYR A 82 -3.94 -17.18 -0.37
N SER A 83 -3.91 -17.18 0.97
CA SER A 83 -3.61 -18.37 1.75
C SER A 83 -4.67 -18.66 2.81
N ALA A 84 -5.27 -19.85 2.72
CA ALA A 84 -6.13 -20.40 3.77
C ALA A 84 -5.35 -20.81 5.04
N LEU A 85 -4.01 -20.85 4.99
CA LEU A 85 -3.14 -21.24 6.10
C LEU A 85 -2.90 -20.07 7.09
N SER A 86 -3.23 -18.83 6.73
CA SER A 86 -3.02 -17.65 7.59
C SER A 86 -4.25 -17.25 8.41
N LYS A 87 -5.20 -18.17 8.65
CA LYS A 87 -6.34 -17.89 9.56
C LYS A 87 -5.92 -17.73 11.02
N TYR A 88 -4.76 -18.26 11.42
CA TYR A 88 -4.25 -18.16 12.79
C TYR A 88 -3.60 -16.80 13.13
N ASP A 89 -3.24 -15.98 12.14
CA ASP A 89 -2.58 -14.67 12.34
C ASP A 89 -3.44 -13.49 11.83
N ALA A 90 -4.72 -13.74 11.53
CA ALA A 90 -5.66 -12.77 10.98
C ALA A 90 -6.08 -11.66 11.98
N THR A 91 -5.65 -11.76 13.24
CA THR A 91 -5.90 -10.79 14.31
C THR A 91 -4.84 -9.69 14.39
N LYS A 92 -3.68 -9.84 13.72
CA LYS A 92 -2.66 -8.79 13.67
C LYS A 92 -2.92 -7.85 12.50
N GLN A 93 -3.76 -6.86 12.79
CA GLN A 93 -3.85 -5.56 12.12
C GLN A 93 -3.85 -5.63 10.58
N LYS A 94 -5.02 -5.96 10.02
CA LYS A 94 -5.29 -5.77 8.59
C LYS A 94 -4.96 -4.32 8.22
N ARG A 95 -4.00 -4.15 7.30
CA ARG A 95 -3.67 -2.84 6.75
C ARG A 95 -4.93 -2.23 6.14
N LYS A 96 -5.20 -0.99 6.55
CA LYS A 96 -6.36 -0.22 6.10
C LYS A 96 -6.22 0.18 4.64
N PHE A 97 -7.34 0.30 3.92
CA PHE A 97 -7.36 0.71 2.52
C PHE A 97 -6.56 1.98 2.25
N SER A 98 -6.82 3.04 3.02
CA SER A 98 -6.13 4.32 2.86
C SER A 98 -4.61 4.21 3.03
N SER A 99 -4.11 3.23 3.81
CA SER A 99 -2.68 3.01 4.11
C SER A 99 -1.81 2.67 2.90
N PHE A 100 -2.42 2.43 1.75
CA PHE A 100 -1.73 2.16 0.47
C PHE A 100 -1.59 3.39 -0.41
N PHE A 101 -2.25 4.50 -0.07
CA PHE A 101 -2.34 5.68 -0.92
C PHE A 101 -1.76 6.91 -0.24
N LYS A 102 -1.04 7.71 -1.02
CA LYS A 102 -0.56 9.04 -0.66
C LYS A 102 -1.67 10.07 -0.84
N SER A 103 -2.50 9.90 -1.85
CA SER A 103 -3.68 10.74 -2.08
C SER A 103 -4.73 10.02 -2.92
N LEU A 104 -5.97 10.51 -2.81
CA LEU A 104 -7.13 10.09 -3.57
C LEU A 104 -7.85 11.35 -4.04
N VAL A 105 -8.21 11.40 -5.33
CA VAL A 105 -9.02 12.48 -5.90
C VAL A 105 -10.23 11.88 -6.59
N ILE A 106 -11.40 12.46 -6.35
CA ILE A 106 -12.62 12.15 -7.09
C ILE A 106 -13.00 13.40 -7.88
N GLU A 107 -12.92 13.28 -9.20
CA GLU A 107 -13.33 14.30 -10.16
C GLU A 107 -14.74 13.98 -10.64
N LEU A 108 -15.67 14.91 -10.42
CA LEU A 108 -17.05 14.87 -10.90
C LEU A 108 -17.17 15.72 -12.17
N ASP A 109 -18.31 15.60 -12.85
CA ASP A 109 -18.61 16.44 -14.01
C ASP A 109 -18.62 17.94 -13.63
N LYS A 110 -17.67 18.69 -14.22
CA LYS A 110 -17.44 20.11 -13.95
C LYS A 110 -18.62 20.98 -14.35
N ASP A 111 -19.36 20.59 -15.38
CA ASP A 111 -20.50 21.39 -15.85
C ASP A 111 -21.69 21.28 -14.88
N LEU A 112 -21.80 20.15 -14.15
CA LEU A 112 -22.86 19.93 -13.16
C LEU A 112 -22.55 20.57 -11.80
N TYR A 113 -21.30 20.49 -11.33
CA TYR A 113 -20.92 20.92 -9.97
C TYR A 113 -20.12 22.23 -9.93
N GLY A 114 -19.74 22.77 -11.09
CA GLY A 114 -18.94 23.98 -11.18
C GLY A 114 -17.48 23.77 -10.76
N PRO A 115 -16.64 24.81 -10.93
CA PRO A 115 -15.20 24.71 -10.73
C PRO A 115 -14.80 24.41 -9.28
N ASP A 116 -15.62 24.75 -8.30
CA ASP A 116 -15.24 24.66 -6.88
C ASP A 116 -15.73 23.36 -6.20
N ASN A 117 -16.79 22.72 -6.72
CA ASN A 117 -17.39 21.54 -6.07
C ASN A 117 -17.20 20.22 -6.82
N HIS A 118 -16.66 20.27 -8.05
CA HIS A 118 -16.43 19.08 -8.86
C HIS A 118 -15.27 18.21 -8.37
N LEU A 119 -14.40 18.71 -7.49
CA LEU A 119 -13.26 17.96 -6.95
C LEU A 119 -13.46 17.61 -5.48
N VAL A 120 -13.11 16.38 -5.13
CA VAL A 120 -12.97 15.94 -3.74
C VAL A 120 -11.58 15.32 -3.59
N GLU A 121 -10.75 15.94 -2.77
CA GLU A 121 -9.35 15.55 -2.59
C GLU A 121 -9.10 15.08 -1.17
N TRP A 122 -8.35 13.99 -1.04
CA TRP A 122 -7.80 13.51 0.21
C TRP A 122 -6.29 13.34 0.05
N HIS A 123 -5.54 13.92 0.99
CA HIS A 123 -4.09 13.78 1.05
C HIS A 123 -3.68 13.20 2.39
N ARG A 124 -2.81 12.19 2.35
CA ARG A 124 -2.16 11.65 3.54
C ARG A 124 -1.26 12.69 4.18
N THR A 125 -1.44 12.89 5.47
CA THR A 125 -0.59 13.67 6.37
C THR A 125 -0.05 12.79 7.50
N ALA A 126 0.94 13.29 8.25
CA ALA A 126 1.53 12.58 9.38
C ALA A 126 0.53 12.22 10.51
N THR A 127 -0.60 12.94 10.60
CA THR A 127 -1.63 12.75 11.61
C THR A 127 -2.90 12.09 11.06
N THR A 128 -2.87 11.62 9.81
CA THR A 128 -4.05 11.04 9.16
C THR A 128 -4.47 9.74 9.84
N GLN A 129 -5.75 9.65 10.19
CA GLN A 129 -6.34 8.41 10.67
C GLN A 129 -6.70 7.51 9.48
N GLU A 130 -6.17 6.30 9.47
CA GLU A 130 -6.40 5.35 8.39
C GLU A 130 -7.82 4.76 8.42
N THR A 131 -8.49 4.79 7.28
CA THR A 131 -9.82 4.24 7.00
C THR A 131 -9.80 3.14 5.91
N ASP A 132 -10.83 2.28 5.89
CA ASP A 132 -11.05 1.25 4.86
C ASP A 132 -11.82 1.76 3.64
N GLY A 133 -12.33 2.99 3.69
CA GLY A 133 -13.02 3.60 2.56
C GLY A 133 -13.33 5.07 2.77
N PHE A 134 -13.70 5.70 1.66
CA PHE A 134 -14.11 7.09 1.56
C PHE A 134 -15.54 7.17 1.04
N GLN A 135 -16.32 8.07 1.62
CA GLN A 135 -17.72 8.29 1.27
C GLN A 135 -17.92 9.75 0.91
N VAL A 136 -18.55 10.01 -0.24
CA VAL A 136 -18.89 11.35 -0.71
C VAL A 136 -20.38 11.40 -0.98
N LYS A 137 -21.06 12.39 -0.41
CA LYS A 137 -22.49 12.63 -0.63
C LYS A 137 -22.69 14.01 -1.24
N ARG A 138 -23.50 14.10 -2.29
CA ARG A 138 -23.88 15.37 -2.93
C ARG A 138 -25.35 15.35 -3.33
N PRO A 139 -26.01 16.51 -3.42
CA PRO A 139 -27.33 16.62 -4.03
C PRO A 139 -27.25 16.36 -5.55
N GLY A 140 -28.33 15.86 -6.11
CA GLY A 140 -28.47 15.60 -7.54
C GLY A 140 -29.41 14.45 -7.83
N ASP A 141 -30.12 14.55 -8.95
CA ASP A 141 -31.12 13.62 -9.48
C ASP A 141 -30.81 13.17 -10.92
N VAL A 142 -29.60 13.47 -11.41
CA VAL A 142 -29.10 13.08 -12.73
C VAL A 142 -27.87 12.20 -12.58
N ASN A 143 -27.64 11.30 -13.55
CA ASN A 143 -26.43 10.49 -13.60
C ASN A 143 -25.19 11.37 -13.72
N VAL A 144 -24.16 11.07 -12.91
CA VAL A 144 -22.90 11.84 -12.87
C VAL A 144 -21.74 10.94 -13.27
N ARG A 145 -20.98 11.34 -14.29
CA ARG A 145 -19.69 10.70 -14.58
C ARG A 145 -18.67 11.17 -13.56
N CYS A 146 -17.87 10.24 -13.06
CA CYS A 146 -16.75 10.58 -12.18
C CYS A 146 -15.50 9.76 -12.52
N THR A 147 -14.36 10.36 -12.18
CA THR A 147 -13.05 9.75 -12.32
C THR A 147 -12.38 9.72 -10.95
N VAL A 148 -12.02 8.53 -10.49
CA VAL A 148 -11.30 8.31 -9.23
C VAL A 148 -9.82 8.13 -9.56
N LEU A 149 -8.98 9.02 -9.03
CA LEU A 149 -7.53 8.99 -9.17
C LEU A 149 -6.91 8.56 -7.84
N LEU A 150 -6.11 7.50 -7.87
CA LEU A 150 -5.48 6.90 -6.70
C LEU A 150 -3.96 6.95 -6.84
N MET A 151 -3.30 7.73 -5.97
CA MET A 151 -1.85 7.82 -5.92
C MET A 151 -1.30 6.86 -4.87
N LEU A 152 -0.61 5.80 -5.29
CA LEU A 152 -0.01 4.84 -4.37
C LEU A 152 1.12 5.47 -3.54
N ASP A 153 1.23 5.07 -2.28
CA ASP A 153 2.31 5.45 -1.37
C ASP A 153 3.42 4.39 -1.39
N TYR A 154 4.34 4.53 -2.35
CA TYR A 154 5.48 3.63 -2.44
C TYR A 154 6.52 3.95 -1.37
N GLN A 155 6.93 2.93 -0.61
CA GLN A 155 7.95 3.07 0.42
C GLN A 155 9.03 1.98 0.28
N PRO A 156 10.24 2.32 -0.23
CA PRO A 156 10.72 3.68 -0.53
C PRO A 156 10.09 4.31 -1.79
N PRO A 157 10.11 5.66 -1.92
CA PRO A 157 9.51 6.35 -3.07
C PRO A 157 10.03 5.80 -4.40
N GLN A 158 9.11 5.46 -5.30
CA GLN A 158 9.40 5.06 -6.68
C GLN A 158 9.21 6.24 -7.62
N PHE A 159 9.98 6.27 -8.71
CA PHE A 159 9.91 7.31 -9.71
C PHE A 159 9.82 6.69 -11.11
N LYS A 160 9.03 7.33 -11.97
CA LYS A 160 8.99 7.01 -13.40
C LYS A 160 10.15 7.69 -14.09
N LEU A 161 10.87 6.92 -14.92
CA LEU A 161 11.95 7.44 -15.74
C LEU A 161 11.42 8.12 -16.99
N ASP A 162 12.12 9.16 -17.46
CA ASP A 162 11.92 9.68 -18.81
C ASP A 162 11.96 8.53 -19.84
N PRO A 163 11.04 8.46 -20.82
CA PRO A 163 10.95 7.34 -21.75
C PRO A 163 12.25 7.01 -22.49
N ARG A 164 13.09 8.01 -22.79
CA ARG A 164 14.37 7.81 -23.49
C ARG A 164 15.38 7.14 -22.55
N LEU A 165 15.42 7.59 -21.29
CA LEU A 165 16.27 7.00 -20.25
C LEU A 165 15.79 5.61 -19.83
N ALA A 166 14.47 5.41 -19.73
CA ALA A 166 13.86 4.13 -19.43
C ALA A 166 14.20 3.06 -20.47
N ARG A 167 14.14 3.41 -21.75
CA ARG A 167 14.50 2.51 -22.86
C ARG A 167 16.00 2.18 -22.86
N LEU A 168 16.86 3.14 -22.52
CA LEU A 168 18.30 2.94 -22.45
C LEU A 168 18.68 1.98 -21.30
N LEU A 169 18.03 2.12 -20.13
CA LEU A 169 18.36 1.36 -18.93
C LEU A 169 17.56 0.06 -18.78
N GLY A 170 16.48 -0.12 -19.55
CA GLY A 170 15.56 -1.26 -19.41
C GLY A 170 14.69 -1.20 -18.15
N ILE A 171 14.55 -0.02 -17.55
CA ILE A 171 13.87 0.20 -16.26
C ILE A 171 12.79 1.25 -16.46
N HIS A 172 11.53 0.95 -16.13
CA HIS A 172 10.43 1.92 -16.27
C HIS A 172 10.15 2.71 -14.97
N THR A 173 10.24 2.02 -13.83
CA THR A 173 9.91 2.58 -12.50
C THR A 173 10.86 1.97 -11.47
N GLN A 174 11.55 2.79 -10.67
CA GLN A 174 12.48 2.31 -9.63
C GLN A 174 12.66 3.34 -8.52
N THR A 175 13.15 2.89 -7.37
CA THR A 175 13.34 3.69 -6.15
C THR A 175 14.59 4.59 -6.22
N ARG A 176 15.67 4.09 -6.83
CA ARG A 176 16.89 4.83 -7.23
C ARG A 176 17.55 4.07 -8.40
N ILE A 177 17.94 4.78 -9.46
CA ILE A 177 18.27 4.18 -10.77
C ILE A 177 19.78 3.91 -10.97
N PHE A 178 20.67 4.48 -10.15
CA PHE A 178 22.11 4.34 -10.34
C PHE A 178 22.77 3.55 -9.21
N GLU A 179 22.96 2.26 -9.42
CA GLU A 179 24.12 1.52 -8.90
C GLU A 179 25.22 1.53 -9.98
N SER A 180 25.87 2.69 -10.14
CA SER A 180 27.17 2.91 -10.82
C SER A 180 27.39 2.51 -12.31
N GLN A 181 27.73 3.52 -13.14
CA GLN A 181 28.94 3.57 -13.98
C GLN A 181 29.24 5.05 -14.37
N ARG A 182 30.52 5.39 -14.50
CA ARG A 182 31.11 6.74 -14.34
C ARG A 182 30.38 7.92 -15.02
N LEU A 183 29.89 8.83 -14.18
CA LEU A 183 29.68 10.27 -14.40
C LEU A 183 30.37 10.99 -13.21
N LYS A 184 30.61 12.31 -13.26
CA LYS A 184 31.02 13.05 -12.05
C LYS A 184 29.93 12.88 -10.99
N PHE A 185 30.23 12.09 -9.96
CA PHE A 185 29.27 11.60 -8.96
C PHE A 185 28.45 12.73 -8.31
N SER A 186 29.03 13.91 -8.17
CA SER A 186 28.40 15.10 -7.59
C SER A 186 27.24 15.68 -8.42
N GLU A 187 27.25 15.52 -9.75
CA GLU A 187 26.26 16.13 -10.65
C GLU A 187 25.08 15.20 -10.97
N ILE A 188 25.24 13.88 -10.73
CA ILE A 188 24.25 12.85 -11.03
C ILE A 188 22.95 13.09 -10.27
N PRO A 189 22.93 13.36 -8.94
CA PRO A 189 21.66 13.55 -8.23
C PRO A 189 20.85 14.72 -8.78
N GLN A 190 21.52 15.82 -9.13
CA GLN A 190 20.85 17.04 -9.63
C GLN A 190 20.30 16.85 -11.04
N ARG A 191 21.09 16.28 -11.97
CA ARG A 191 20.61 16.01 -13.33
C ARG A 191 19.58 14.89 -13.39
N LEU A 192 19.67 13.92 -12.48
CA LEU A 192 18.70 12.84 -12.42
C LEU A 192 17.38 13.30 -11.84
N HIS A 193 17.38 14.11 -10.79
CA HIS A 193 16.15 14.62 -10.19
C HIS A 193 15.24 15.30 -11.23
N ALA A 194 15.81 16.01 -12.20
CA ALA A 194 15.07 16.63 -13.30
C ALA A 194 14.42 15.62 -14.27
N LEU A 195 14.84 14.36 -14.25
CA LEU A 195 14.35 13.28 -15.11
C LEU A 195 13.49 12.25 -14.35
N LEU A 196 13.34 12.41 -13.03
CA LEU A 196 12.49 11.59 -12.18
C LEU A 196 11.10 12.22 -12.11
N MET A 197 10.10 11.53 -12.67
CA MET A 197 8.70 11.93 -12.56
C MET A 197 8.03 11.15 -11.42
N PRO A 198 7.03 11.74 -10.74
CA PRO A 198 6.17 10.98 -9.84
C PRO A 198 5.52 9.79 -10.57
N PRO A 199 5.21 8.68 -9.87
CA PRO A 199 4.41 7.59 -10.44
C PRO A 199 3.05 8.10 -10.92
N GLU A 200 2.53 7.51 -12.00
CA GLU A 200 1.19 7.88 -12.49
C GLU A 200 0.09 7.38 -11.53
N PRO A 201 -0.98 8.17 -11.32
CA PRO A 201 -2.14 7.71 -10.58
C PRO A 201 -2.79 6.53 -11.30
N ILE A 202 -3.41 5.65 -10.51
CA ILE A 202 -4.38 4.70 -11.02
C ILE A 202 -5.68 5.46 -11.27
N ILE A 203 -6.19 5.40 -12.50
CA ILE A 203 -7.38 6.14 -12.94
C ILE A 203 -8.53 5.13 -13.14
N ILE A 204 -9.65 5.35 -12.45
CA ILE A 204 -10.86 4.54 -12.57
C ILE A 204 -12.03 5.43 -12.95
N ASN A 205 -12.63 5.17 -14.12
CA ASN A 205 -13.84 5.86 -14.56
C ASN A 205 -15.09 5.12 -14.07
N HIS A 206 -16.05 5.86 -13.53
CA HIS A 206 -17.29 5.34 -12.99
C HIS A 206 -18.46 6.28 -13.32
N VAL A 207 -19.68 5.75 -13.32
CA VAL A 207 -20.90 6.53 -13.53
C VAL A 207 -21.80 6.30 -12.32
N ILE A 208 -22.06 7.37 -11.58
CA ILE A 208 -23.03 7.40 -10.49
C ILE A 208 -24.41 7.37 -11.13
N SER A 209 -25.08 6.23 -11.05
CA SER A 209 -26.44 6.03 -11.57
C SER A 209 -27.49 6.41 -10.53
N VAL A 210 -28.51 7.17 -10.93
CA VAL A 210 -29.69 7.47 -10.09
C VAL A 210 -30.80 6.43 -10.26
N ASP A 211 -30.61 5.42 -11.13
CA ASP A 211 -31.58 4.35 -11.31
C ASP A 211 -31.65 3.46 -10.04
N PRO A 212 -32.84 3.28 -9.43
CA PRO A 212 -33.03 2.36 -8.31
C PRO A 212 -32.56 0.93 -8.57
N ASN A 213 -32.58 0.48 -9.83
CA ASN A 213 -32.14 -0.87 -10.22
C ASN A 213 -30.61 -1.04 -10.16
N ASP A 214 -29.85 0.06 -10.27
CA ASP A 214 -28.40 0.04 -10.32
C ASP A 214 -27.73 0.18 -8.95
N GLN A 215 -28.48 0.52 -7.89
CA GLN A 215 -27.94 0.82 -6.55
C GLN A 215 -27.17 -0.33 -5.88
N LYS A 216 -27.28 -1.56 -6.40
CA LYS A 216 -26.55 -2.74 -5.88
C LYS A 216 -25.33 -3.11 -6.72
N LYS A 217 -25.02 -2.37 -7.79
CA LYS A 217 -23.87 -2.65 -8.64
C LYS A 217 -22.60 -2.10 -7.97
N THR A 218 -21.80 -3.01 -7.44
CA THR A 218 -20.45 -2.68 -6.96
C THR A 218 -19.43 -3.03 -8.05
N ALA A 219 -18.76 -2.02 -8.60
CA ALA A 219 -17.63 -2.22 -9.48
C ALA A 219 -16.40 -2.63 -8.66
N CYS A 220 -15.66 -3.65 -9.14
CA CYS A 220 -14.50 -4.20 -8.45
C CYS A 220 -13.26 -4.09 -9.32
N TYR A 221 -12.17 -3.55 -8.78
CA TYR A 221 -10.89 -3.38 -9.48
C TYR A 221 -9.75 -3.95 -8.64
N ASP A 222 -8.94 -4.82 -9.23
CA ASP A 222 -7.79 -5.43 -8.53
C ASP A 222 -6.49 -4.75 -8.97
N ILE A 223 -5.74 -4.21 -8.00
CA ILE A 223 -4.44 -3.58 -8.24
C ILE A 223 -3.34 -4.30 -7.46
N ASP A 224 -2.11 -4.22 -7.95
CA ASP A 224 -0.94 -4.74 -7.22
C ASP A 224 -0.41 -3.68 -6.26
N VAL A 225 -0.24 -4.07 -4.98
CA VAL A 225 0.35 -3.23 -3.93
C VAL A 225 1.49 -3.97 -3.25
N GLU A 226 2.46 -3.20 -2.76
CA GLU A 226 3.59 -3.73 -1.99
C GLU A 226 3.29 -3.70 -0.49
N VAL A 227 3.51 -4.85 0.16
CA VAL A 227 3.32 -5.03 1.61
C VAL A 227 4.63 -5.50 2.21
N ASP A 228 4.92 -5.12 3.46
CA ASP A 228 6.03 -5.72 4.19
C ASP A 228 5.85 -7.24 4.30
N ASP A 229 6.94 -7.96 4.11
CA ASP A 229 6.99 -9.40 4.29
C ASP A 229 6.89 -9.76 5.78
N THR A 230 6.10 -10.79 6.10
CA THR A 230 5.98 -11.32 7.48
C THR A 230 7.30 -11.90 7.98
N LEU A 231 8.21 -12.28 7.08
CA LEU A 231 9.59 -12.67 7.39
C LEU A 231 10.30 -11.60 8.22
N LYS A 232 10.04 -10.31 7.97
CA LYS A 232 10.62 -9.21 8.74
C LYS A 232 10.29 -9.31 10.23
N THR A 233 9.06 -9.67 10.56
CA THR A 233 8.60 -9.86 11.95
C THR A 233 9.28 -11.08 12.58
N GLN A 234 9.37 -12.19 11.85
CA GLN A 234 10.05 -13.41 12.32
C GLN A 234 11.55 -13.18 12.57
N MET A 235 12.22 -12.48 11.65
CA MET A 235 13.64 -12.11 11.77
C MET A 235 13.89 -11.20 12.97
N ASN A 236 13.05 -10.18 13.19
CA ASN A 236 13.13 -9.34 14.40
C ASN A 236 12.90 -10.16 15.68
N SER A 237 11.93 -11.08 15.68
CA SER A 237 11.69 -11.97 16.81
C SER A 237 12.90 -12.84 17.12
N PHE A 238 13.57 -13.38 16.11
CA PHE A 238 14.81 -14.18 16.27
C PHE A 238 15.94 -13.33 16.88
N LEU A 239 16.14 -12.11 16.41
CA LEU A 239 17.17 -11.21 16.94
C LEU A 239 16.93 -10.83 18.41
N LEU A 240 15.67 -10.74 18.84
CA LEU A 240 15.30 -10.47 20.23
C LEU A 240 15.41 -11.72 21.11
N SER A 241 15.07 -12.91 20.61
CA SER A 241 15.14 -14.15 21.39
C SER A 241 16.57 -14.68 21.57
N THR A 242 17.47 -14.30 20.65
CA THR A 242 18.90 -14.65 20.70
C THR A 242 19.75 -13.48 21.19
N ALA A 243 19.11 -12.44 21.77
CA ALA A 243 19.73 -11.20 22.21
C ALA A 243 20.73 -11.42 23.34
#